data_AF-A0A3N5YVQ6-F1
#
_entry.id   AF-A0A3N5YVQ6-F1
#
_cell.length_a   1.000
_cell.length_b   1.000
_cell.length_c   1.000
_cell.angle_alpha   90.00
_cell.angle_beta   90.00
_cell.angle_gamma   90.00
#
_symmetry.space_group_name_H-M   'P 1'
#
loop_
_entity.id
_entity.type
_entity.pdbx_description
1 polymer ?
#
loop_
_entity_poly.entity_id
_entity_poly.type
_entity_poly.pdbx_seq_one_letter_code
_entity_poly.pdbx_strand_id
1 'polypeptide(L)'
;MFFWIIFRIFEHNFIIMNRRDSISMFFNGKHTHSDQPEHLDVMNTSGLSPFSGEWTAQHASHLLRRTCFGPTQQEIRQATEDGLSITVQKLFESYALPEPPINHSSNIDPFVPIGSTWIDAPYVQGQNLRGYRTQSLYAWTVKSLLDGGMHIREKMTLFWHNHFATEIFVVNDPKYQYRYIQLLRANATGNFRELTKKITVDLTMLRYLNGNQNTKNNPNENYARELLELFTIGKGPQAGPGDYTNYTEDDVLAF
;
A
#
# COMPACT_ATOMS: atom_id res chain seq x y z
N MET A 1 8.30 -15.56 -2.46
CA MET A 1 8.34 -16.10 -3.84
C MET A 1 7.00 -15.91 -4.56
N PHE A 2 6.36 -14.74 -4.41
CA PHE A 2 5.11 -14.34 -5.06
C PHE A 2 5.16 -12.87 -5.53
N PHE A 3 6.36 -12.27 -5.56
CA PHE A 3 6.58 -10.85 -5.83
C PHE A 3 7.50 -10.59 -7.03
N TRP A 4 7.76 -11.60 -7.87
CA TRP A 4 8.86 -11.56 -8.85
C TRP A 4 8.46 -11.83 -10.32
N ILE A 5 7.22 -11.51 -10.72
CA ILE A 5 6.76 -11.71 -12.12
C ILE A 5 6.33 -10.41 -12.84
N ILE A 6 6.48 -9.23 -12.24
CA ILE A 6 6.05 -7.97 -12.90
C ILE A 6 7.22 -7.07 -13.35
N PHE A 7 8.46 -7.28 -12.89
CA PHE A 7 9.55 -6.32 -13.17
C PHE A 7 10.66 -6.80 -14.11
N ARG A 8 10.33 -7.69 -15.06
CA ARG A 8 11.29 -8.11 -16.11
C ARG A 8 10.71 -8.04 -17.52
N ILE A 9 10.07 -6.93 -17.86
CA ILE A 9 9.80 -6.54 -19.24
C ILE A 9 9.97 -5.02 -19.34
N PHE A 10 11.23 -4.57 -19.44
CA PHE A 10 11.54 -3.34 -20.16
C PHE A 10 12.38 -3.74 -21.37
N GLU A 11 12.04 -3.11 -22.50
CA GLU A 11 12.57 -3.24 -23.86
C GLU A 11 11.89 -4.31 -24.73
N HIS A 12 11.01 -3.81 -25.63
CA HIS A 12 10.31 -4.50 -26.71
C HIS A 12 9.15 -5.44 -26.34
N ASN A 13 8.00 -4.86 -25.99
CA ASN A 13 6.71 -5.02 -26.68
C ASN A 13 5.56 -4.51 -25.80
N PHE A 14 4.84 -3.52 -26.29
CA PHE A 14 3.66 -2.93 -25.66
C PHE A 14 2.48 -3.92 -25.69
N ILE A 15 2.06 -4.41 -24.53
CA ILE A 15 0.67 -4.82 -24.28
C ILE A 15 0.26 -4.22 -22.94
N ILE A 16 -0.73 -3.33 -22.98
CA ILE A 16 -1.37 -2.73 -21.81
C ILE A 16 -2.05 -3.86 -21.03
N MET A 17 -1.48 -4.28 -19.91
CA MET A 17 -2.11 -5.30 -19.06
C MET A 17 -3.00 -4.61 -18.02
N ASN A 18 -4.31 -4.79 -18.18
CA ASN A 18 -5.33 -4.28 -17.27
C ASN A 18 -5.19 -5.00 -15.91
N ARG A 19 -5.10 -4.23 -14.80
CA ARG A 19 -4.85 -4.77 -13.45
C ARG A 19 -5.92 -5.78 -12.98
N ARG A 20 -7.08 -5.85 -13.64
CA ARG A 20 -8.17 -6.81 -13.34
C ARG A 20 -7.93 -8.23 -13.87
N ASP A 21 -7.11 -8.41 -14.91
CA ASP A 21 -6.96 -9.71 -15.58
C ASP A 21 -5.93 -10.64 -14.92
N SER A 22 -5.19 -10.13 -13.92
CA SER A 22 -4.09 -10.85 -13.27
C SER A 22 -4.54 -12.00 -12.34
N ILE A 23 -5.82 -12.05 -11.96
CA ILE A 23 -6.33 -13.04 -10.98
C ILE A 23 -6.77 -14.36 -11.65
N SER A 24 -7.15 -14.35 -12.94
CA SER A 24 -7.64 -15.56 -13.63
C SER A 24 -6.52 -16.53 -14.05
N MET A 25 -5.28 -16.06 -14.19
CA MET A 25 -4.15 -16.89 -14.64
C MET A 25 -3.62 -17.90 -13.61
N PHE A 26 -4.00 -17.81 -12.33
CA PHE A 26 -3.47 -18.69 -11.28
C PHE A 26 -4.22 -20.01 -11.11
N PHE A 27 -5.35 -20.21 -11.79
CA PHE A 27 -6.11 -21.46 -11.77
C PHE A 27 -6.06 -22.11 -13.15
N ASN A 28 -4.99 -22.87 -13.41
CA ASN A 28 -4.76 -23.56 -14.67
C ASN A 28 -5.65 -24.83 -14.77
N GLY A 29 -6.93 -24.65 -15.03
CA GLY A 29 -7.82 -25.70 -15.52
C GLY A 29 -7.90 -25.62 -17.04
N LYS A 30 -7.47 -26.67 -17.75
CA LYS A 30 -7.68 -26.79 -19.20
C LYS A 30 -9.19 -26.83 -19.48
N HIS A 31 -9.79 -25.69 -19.81
CA HIS A 31 -11.10 -25.65 -20.42
C HIS A 31 -10.93 -25.35 -21.90
N THR A 32 -11.26 -26.36 -22.71
CA THR A 32 -11.54 -26.20 -24.14
C THR A 32 -12.62 -25.14 -24.31
N HIS A 33 -12.35 -24.09 -25.09
CA HIS A 33 -13.35 -23.09 -25.45
C HIS A 33 -14.48 -23.75 -26.23
N SER A 34 -15.59 -24.05 -25.55
CA SER A 34 -16.90 -24.09 -26.18
C SER A 34 -17.47 -22.68 -26.10
N ASP A 35 -17.94 -22.15 -27.23
CA ASP A 35 -18.63 -20.88 -27.32
C ASP A 35 -19.76 -20.81 -26.27
N GLN A 36 -19.50 -20.06 -25.20
CA GLN A 36 -20.48 -19.66 -24.20
C GLN A 36 -20.69 -18.16 -24.37
N PRO A 37 -21.94 -17.68 -24.32
CA PRO A 37 -22.27 -16.28 -24.57
C PRO A 37 -21.54 -15.38 -23.57
N GLU A 38 -21.12 -14.20 -24.06
CA GLU A 38 -20.40 -13.16 -23.31
C GLU A 38 -20.88 -13.05 -21.86
N HIS A 39 -19.91 -13.21 -20.96
CA HIS A 39 -20.07 -13.04 -19.53
C HIS A 39 -20.74 -11.69 -19.26
N LEU A 40 -21.95 -11.71 -18.72
CA LEU A 40 -22.64 -10.50 -18.25
C LEU A 40 -21.70 -9.78 -17.28
N ASP A 41 -21.20 -8.64 -17.70
CA ASP A 41 -20.54 -7.68 -16.82
C ASP A 41 -21.58 -7.31 -15.75
N VAL A 42 -21.49 -7.95 -14.58
CA VAL A 42 -22.21 -7.50 -13.38
C VAL A 42 -21.51 -6.22 -12.93
N MET A 43 -21.75 -5.14 -13.67
CA MET A 43 -21.40 -3.80 -13.24
C MET A 43 -22.08 -3.56 -11.91
N ASN A 44 -21.31 -3.19 -10.89
CA ASN A 44 -21.86 -2.73 -9.62
C ASN A 44 -22.76 -1.53 -9.92
N THR A 45 -24.08 -1.72 -9.89
CA THR A 45 -25.09 -0.68 -10.14
C THR A 45 -25.28 0.26 -8.96
N SER A 46 -24.49 0.09 -7.89
CA SER A 46 -24.50 0.95 -6.71
C SER A 46 -23.96 2.34 -7.06
N GLY A 47 -24.85 3.35 -7.04
CA GLY A 47 -24.46 4.76 -7.14
C GLY A 47 -23.92 5.32 -5.81
N LEU A 48 -23.63 6.63 -5.80
CA LEU A 48 -23.19 7.36 -4.59
C LEU A 48 -24.35 7.79 -3.68
N SER A 49 -25.58 7.36 -3.98
CA SER A 49 -26.77 7.69 -3.20
C SER A 49 -26.68 7.12 -1.78
N PRO A 50 -27.15 7.86 -0.76
CA PRO A 50 -27.21 7.33 0.60
C PRO A 50 -28.01 6.03 0.67
N PHE A 51 -27.55 5.10 1.51
CA PHE A 51 -28.25 3.85 1.77
C PHE A 51 -29.60 4.14 2.44
N SER A 52 -30.68 3.56 1.92
CA SER A 52 -32.06 3.76 2.39
C SER A 52 -32.76 2.46 2.79
N GLY A 53 -32.04 1.34 2.89
CA GLY A 53 -32.59 0.04 3.26
C GLY A 53 -32.58 -0.20 4.77
N GLU A 54 -33.17 -1.32 5.18
CA GLU A 54 -33.08 -1.82 6.56
C GLU A 54 -31.62 -2.17 6.90
N TRP A 55 -31.11 -1.61 8.00
CA TRP A 55 -29.78 -1.95 8.49
C TRP A 55 -29.82 -3.27 9.25
N THR A 56 -29.10 -4.27 8.74
CA THR A 56 -29.11 -5.64 9.30
C THR A 56 -27.70 -6.11 9.62
N ALA A 57 -27.58 -7.21 10.36
CA ALA A 57 -26.29 -7.83 10.63
C ALA A 57 -25.51 -8.22 9.37
N GLN A 58 -26.20 -8.52 8.26
CA GLN A 58 -25.55 -8.81 6.98
C GLN A 58 -24.88 -7.56 6.40
N HIS A 59 -25.57 -6.41 6.44
CA HIS A 59 -25.02 -5.13 6.00
C HIS A 59 -23.85 -4.67 6.88
N ALA A 60 -23.99 -4.76 8.21
CA ALA A 60 -22.91 -4.47 9.15
C ALA A 60 -21.69 -5.36 8.89
N SER A 61 -21.91 -6.66 8.76
CA SER A 61 -20.84 -7.63 8.47
C SER A 61 -20.16 -7.39 7.12
N HIS A 62 -20.92 -6.99 6.09
CA HIS A 62 -20.35 -6.61 4.80
C HIS A 62 -19.48 -5.36 4.93
N LEU A 63 -20.00 -4.29 5.54
CA LEU A 63 -19.26 -3.04 5.76
C LEU A 63 -17.93 -3.32 6.48
N LEU A 64 -17.99 -3.98 7.62
CA LEU A 64 -16.79 -4.26 8.43
C LEU A 64 -15.77 -5.14 7.71
N ARG A 65 -16.16 -6.10 6.87
CA ARG A 65 -15.19 -6.89 6.08
C ARG A 65 -14.50 -6.05 5.00
N ARG A 66 -15.17 -5.01 4.49
CA ARG A 66 -14.61 -4.08 3.50
C ARG A 66 -13.70 -3.05 4.15
N THR A 67 -14.00 -2.62 5.37
CA THR A 67 -13.30 -1.53 6.05
C THR A 67 -12.31 -1.97 7.13
N CYS A 68 -12.37 -3.23 7.59
CA CYS A 68 -11.51 -3.74 8.67
C CYS A 68 -10.89 -5.11 8.31
N PHE A 69 -9.92 -5.57 9.10
CA PHE A 69 -9.37 -6.92 8.99
C PHE A 69 -9.95 -7.84 10.07
N GLY A 70 -10.60 -8.92 9.64
CA GLY A 70 -11.09 -9.97 10.55
C GLY A 70 -12.08 -9.50 11.62
N PRO A 71 -13.18 -8.79 11.27
CA PRO A 71 -14.15 -8.35 12.26
C PRO A 71 -14.74 -9.53 13.04
N THR A 72 -14.78 -9.39 14.36
CA THR A 72 -15.31 -10.39 15.29
C THR A 72 -16.84 -10.40 15.28
N GLN A 73 -17.43 -11.50 15.75
CA GLN A 73 -18.88 -11.58 15.92
C GLN A 73 -19.44 -10.55 16.91
N GLN A 74 -18.62 -10.12 17.88
CA GLN A 74 -19.00 -9.07 18.82
C GLN A 74 -19.05 -7.70 18.14
N GLU A 75 -18.04 -7.36 17.33
CA GLU A 75 -18.02 -6.09 16.57
C GLU A 75 -19.17 -6.03 15.55
N ILE A 76 -19.51 -7.15 14.90
CA ILE A 76 -20.64 -7.19 13.97
C ILE A 76 -21.97 -6.93 14.71
N ARG A 77 -22.17 -7.51 15.89
CA ARG A 77 -23.36 -7.24 16.72
C ARG A 77 -23.40 -5.77 17.14
N GLN A 78 -22.28 -5.25 17.64
CA GLN A 78 -22.16 -3.84 18.02
C GLN A 78 -22.51 -2.90 16.87
N ALA A 79 -21.95 -3.13 15.67
CA ALA A 79 -22.25 -2.32 14.48
C ALA A 79 -23.71 -2.46 14.02
N THR A 80 -24.36 -3.60 14.28
CA THR A 80 -25.79 -3.78 14.01
C THR A 80 -26.64 -2.93 14.95
N GLU A 81 -26.32 -2.96 16.24
CA GLU A 81 -27.00 -2.19 17.29
C GLU A 81 -26.77 -0.67 17.17
N ASP A 82 -25.54 -0.27 16.82
CA ASP A 82 -25.17 1.12 16.58
C ASP A 82 -25.90 1.74 15.38
N GLY A 83 -26.33 0.92 14.42
CA GLY A 83 -26.83 1.42 13.15
C GLY A 83 -25.71 1.90 12.21
N LEU A 84 -26.07 2.17 10.95
CA LEU A 84 -25.12 2.57 9.91
C LEU A 84 -24.33 3.84 10.27
N SER A 85 -25.04 4.92 10.65
CA SER A 85 -24.41 6.23 10.84
C SER A 85 -23.35 6.23 11.95
N ILE A 86 -23.67 5.62 13.10
CA ILE A 86 -22.73 5.52 14.23
C ILE A 86 -21.58 4.58 13.88
N THR A 87 -21.85 3.46 13.21
CA THR A 87 -20.80 2.55 12.74
C THR A 87 -19.82 3.25 11.81
N VAL A 88 -20.33 4.01 10.83
CA VAL A 88 -19.47 4.78 9.91
C VAL A 88 -18.66 5.83 10.67
N GLN A 89 -19.27 6.56 11.61
CA GLN A 89 -18.53 7.51 12.44
C GLN A 89 -17.34 6.84 13.16
N LYS A 90 -17.58 5.72 13.85
CA LYS A 90 -16.55 4.95 14.57
C LYS A 90 -15.41 4.47 13.66
N LEU A 91 -15.71 4.05 12.43
CA LEU A 91 -14.69 3.61 11.47
C LEU A 91 -13.66 4.69 11.13
N PHE A 92 -14.04 5.97 11.24
CA PHE A 92 -13.19 7.13 10.93
C PHE A 92 -12.68 7.87 12.16
N GLU A 93 -13.00 7.42 13.37
CA GLU A 93 -12.46 8.01 14.60
C GLU A 93 -10.93 7.90 14.64
N SER A 94 -10.30 8.96 15.16
CA SER A 94 -8.86 8.99 15.34
C SER A 94 -8.46 8.11 16.53
N TYR A 95 -7.46 7.26 16.32
CA TYR A 95 -6.94 6.35 17.34
C TYR A 95 -5.41 6.33 17.32
N ALA A 96 -4.80 5.96 18.44
CA ALA A 96 -3.35 5.97 18.59
C ALA A 96 -2.65 5.11 17.52
N LEU A 97 -1.47 5.55 17.09
CA LEU A 97 -0.62 4.75 16.20
C LEU A 97 -0.10 3.53 16.99
N PRO A 98 0.15 2.39 16.33
CA PRO A 98 0.68 1.22 17.02
C PRO A 98 2.07 1.52 17.55
N GLU A 99 2.36 1.01 18.76
CA GLU A 99 3.70 1.07 19.35
C GLU A 99 4.76 0.52 18.38
N PRO A 100 6.00 1.03 18.41
CA PRO A 100 7.06 0.58 17.50
C PRO A 100 7.34 -0.93 17.52
N PRO A 101 7.87 -1.51 16.42
CA PRO A 101 8.32 -2.90 16.39
C PRO A 101 9.43 -3.13 17.41
N ILE A 102 9.43 -4.33 18.01
CA ILE A 102 10.41 -4.74 19.01
C ILE A 102 11.25 -5.91 18.51
N ASN A 103 12.42 -6.09 19.11
CA ASN A 103 13.20 -7.31 18.96
C ASN A 103 12.52 -8.46 19.71
N HIS A 104 12.07 -9.49 19.00
CA HIS A 104 11.37 -10.62 19.60
C HIS A 104 12.25 -11.83 19.94
N SER A 105 13.44 -11.94 19.33
CA SER A 105 14.17 -13.22 19.34
C SER A 105 15.68 -13.13 19.16
N SER A 106 16.22 -11.98 18.75
CA SER A 106 17.63 -11.89 18.36
C SER A 106 18.49 -11.42 19.53
N ASN A 107 19.53 -12.18 19.88
CA ASN A 107 20.52 -11.75 20.90
C ASN A 107 21.81 -11.19 20.29
N ILE A 108 21.86 -11.01 18.97
CA ILE A 108 23.07 -10.55 18.26
C ILE A 108 23.21 -9.02 18.27
N ASP A 109 22.14 -8.30 18.62
CA ASP A 109 22.15 -6.83 18.67
C ASP A 109 22.54 -6.37 20.09
N PRO A 110 23.75 -5.82 20.29
CA PRO A 110 24.20 -5.40 21.61
C PRO A 110 23.44 -4.17 22.15
N PHE A 111 22.73 -3.43 21.28
CA PHE A 111 22.00 -2.22 21.66
C PHE A 111 20.51 -2.44 21.83
N VAL A 112 19.98 -3.59 21.37
CA VAL A 112 18.54 -3.86 21.37
C VAL A 112 18.27 -5.22 22.03
N PRO A 113 18.12 -5.25 23.38
CA PRO A 113 17.66 -6.45 24.08
C PRO A 113 16.31 -6.93 23.55
N ILE A 114 16.00 -8.23 23.73
CA ILE A 114 14.67 -8.76 23.47
C ILE A 114 13.64 -7.96 24.28
N GLY A 115 12.55 -7.56 23.62
CA GLY A 115 11.51 -6.70 24.18
C GLY A 115 11.70 -5.21 23.89
N SER A 116 12.87 -4.78 23.42
CA SER A 116 13.16 -3.37 23.13
C SER A 116 13.00 -3.03 21.65
N THR A 117 12.69 -1.77 21.34
CA THR A 117 12.59 -1.30 19.95
C THR A 117 13.96 -1.03 19.33
N TRP A 118 14.06 -1.24 18.01
CA TRP A 118 15.28 -1.05 17.23
C TRP A 118 15.25 0.17 16.30
N ILE A 119 14.14 0.94 16.29
CA ILE A 119 13.88 1.97 15.26
C ILE A 119 14.96 3.06 15.22
N ASP A 120 15.51 3.42 16.38
CA ASP A 120 16.57 4.44 16.50
C ASP A 120 17.94 3.85 16.90
N ALA A 121 18.00 2.53 17.10
CA ALA A 121 19.23 1.85 17.48
C ALA A 121 20.25 1.81 16.33
N PRO A 122 21.55 2.03 16.59
CA PRO A 122 22.57 2.05 15.55
C PRO A 122 22.72 0.68 14.86
N TYR A 123 23.42 0.67 13.73
CA TYR A 123 23.90 -0.56 13.10
C TYR A 123 25.31 -0.87 13.59
N VAL A 124 25.62 -2.15 13.76
CA VAL A 124 26.96 -2.62 14.14
C VAL A 124 27.65 -3.21 12.92
N GLN A 125 28.90 -2.79 12.65
CA GLN A 125 29.68 -3.37 11.57
C GLN A 125 29.93 -4.86 11.80
N GLY A 126 29.88 -5.66 10.73
CA GLY A 126 30.10 -7.11 10.78
C GLY A 126 28.90 -7.92 11.29
N GLN A 127 27.79 -7.28 11.69
CA GLN A 127 26.55 -7.96 12.11
C GLN A 127 25.42 -7.71 11.11
N ASN A 128 24.73 -8.77 10.70
CA ASN A 128 23.53 -8.63 9.86
C ASN A 128 22.29 -8.30 10.70
N LEU A 129 22.22 -7.07 11.19
CA LEU A 129 21.08 -6.59 11.99
C LEU A 129 19.85 -6.27 11.13
N ARG A 130 20.03 -6.01 9.82
CA ARG A 130 18.91 -5.68 8.92
C ARG A 130 17.95 -6.86 8.77
N GLY A 131 18.48 -8.08 8.65
CA GLY A 131 17.66 -9.28 8.45
C GLY A 131 16.61 -9.49 9.54
N TYR A 132 17.02 -9.55 10.81
CA TYR A 132 16.08 -9.80 11.91
C TYR A 132 15.16 -8.59 12.16
N ARG A 133 15.64 -7.35 11.97
CA ARG A 133 14.79 -6.14 12.07
C ARG A 133 13.72 -6.11 10.98
N THR A 134 14.03 -6.56 9.77
CA THR A 134 13.04 -6.73 8.68
C THR A 134 12.00 -7.81 9.04
N GLN A 135 12.40 -8.94 9.61
CA GLN A 135 11.46 -9.96 10.09
C GLN A 135 10.55 -9.43 11.21
N SER A 136 11.13 -8.71 12.18
CA SER A 136 10.40 -8.01 13.24
C SER A 136 9.39 -7.01 12.67
N LEU A 137 9.79 -6.21 11.66
CA LEU A 137 8.90 -5.25 11.00
C LEU A 137 7.72 -5.95 10.31
N TYR A 138 7.95 -7.08 9.63
CA TYR A 138 6.87 -7.84 9.00
C TYR A 138 5.88 -8.40 10.02
N ALA A 139 6.38 -9.03 11.08
CA ALA A 139 5.54 -9.56 12.15
C ALA A 139 4.71 -8.44 12.80
N TRP A 140 5.35 -7.30 13.10
CA TRP A 140 4.67 -6.12 13.62
C TRP A 140 3.62 -5.55 12.68
N THR A 141 3.90 -5.51 11.37
CA THR A 141 2.95 -5.01 10.36
C THR A 141 1.71 -5.88 10.34
N VAL A 142 1.86 -7.21 10.23
CA VAL A 142 0.73 -8.16 10.24
C VAL A 142 -0.05 -8.08 11.54
N LYS A 143 0.63 -8.05 12.70
CA LYS A 143 -0.01 -7.88 14.01
C LYS A 143 -0.84 -6.60 14.06
N SER A 144 -0.29 -5.48 13.60
CA SER A 144 -1.00 -4.19 13.58
C SER A 144 -2.25 -4.22 12.69
N LEU A 145 -2.20 -4.93 11.55
CA LEU A 145 -3.38 -5.10 10.69
C LEU A 145 -4.48 -5.91 11.41
N LEU A 146 -4.11 -6.98 12.12
CA LEU A 146 -5.03 -7.87 12.84
C LEU A 146 -5.62 -7.21 14.09
N ASP A 147 -4.82 -6.42 14.82
CA ASP A 147 -5.24 -5.73 16.03
C ASP A 147 -5.92 -4.38 15.76
N GLY A 148 -6.14 -4.02 14.48
CA GLY A 148 -6.68 -2.74 14.07
C GLY A 148 -8.13 -2.48 14.49
N GLY A 149 -8.87 -3.52 14.90
CA GLY A 149 -10.25 -3.44 15.37
C GLY A 149 -11.22 -2.83 14.36
N MET A 150 -12.27 -2.17 14.86
CA MET A 150 -13.30 -1.51 14.06
C MET A 150 -12.85 -0.13 13.53
N HIS A 151 -11.73 -0.08 12.80
CA HIS A 151 -11.18 1.15 12.21
C HIS A 151 -10.67 0.96 10.78
N ILE A 152 -10.86 1.98 9.94
CA ILE A 152 -10.52 1.89 8.50
C ILE A 152 -9.02 2.09 8.19
N ARG A 153 -8.24 2.69 9.10
CA ARG A 153 -6.87 3.14 8.81
C ARG A 153 -5.96 2.01 8.35
N GLU A 154 -6.04 0.81 8.91
CA GLU A 154 -5.16 -0.29 8.47
C GLU A 154 -5.51 -0.78 7.05
N LYS A 155 -6.79 -0.79 6.65
CA LYS A 155 -7.20 -1.08 5.27
C LYS A 155 -6.66 -0.02 4.31
N MET A 156 -6.81 1.25 4.68
CA MET A 156 -6.30 2.36 3.87
C MET A 156 -4.77 2.39 3.83
N THR A 157 -4.09 2.02 4.91
CA THR A 157 -2.62 1.89 4.94
C THR A 157 -2.15 0.85 3.94
N LEU A 158 -2.81 -0.33 3.89
CA LEU A 158 -2.48 -1.36 2.90
C LEU A 158 -2.79 -0.89 1.47
N PHE A 159 -3.92 -0.20 1.28
CA PHE A 159 -4.27 0.41 0.00
C PHE A 159 -3.19 1.39 -0.48
N TRP A 160 -2.75 2.32 0.38
CA TRP A 160 -1.70 3.28 0.03
C TRP A 160 -0.33 2.64 -0.15
N HIS A 161 -0.01 1.61 0.63
CA HIS A 161 1.23 0.85 0.44
C HIS A 161 1.26 0.15 -0.92
N ASN A 162 0.10 -0.30 -1.42
CA ASN A 162 -0.02 -0.86 -2.76
C ASN A 162 -0.02 0.23 -3.86
N HIS A 163 -0.55 1.42 -3.55
CA HIS A 163 -0.55 2.56 -4.48
C HIS A 163 0.85 3.13 -4.68
N PHE A 164 1.53 3.50 -3.58
CA PHE A 164 2.92 3.97 -3.56
C PHE A 164 3.87 2.80 -3.30
N ALA A 165 3.94 1.84 -4.22
CA ALA A 165 4.69 0.61 -4.00
C ALA A 165 6.20 0.87 -3.82
N THR A 166 6.83 0.17 -2.86
CA THR A 166 8.29 0.13 -2.67
C THR A 166 8.77 -1.30 -2.43
N GLU A 167 10.07 -1.55 -2.61
CA GLU A 167 10.67 -2.86 -2.33
C GLU A 167 11.71 -2.80 -1.21
N ILE A 168 11.50 -3.58 -0.15
CA ILE A 168 12.39 -3.61 1.01
C ILE A 168 13.82 -4.07 0.66
N PHE A 169 14.00 -4.90 -0.36
CA PHE A 169 15.32 -5.42 -0.75
C PHE A 169 16.13 -4.39 -1.54
N VAL A 170 15.45 -3.48 -2.26
CA VAL A 170 16.08 -2.32 -2.91
C VAL A 170 16.41 -1.24 -1.88
N VAL A 171 15.47 -0.92 -1.00
CA VAL A 171 15.68 0.08 0.06
C VAL A 171 16.68 -0.41 1.11
N ASN A 172 16.67 -1.72 1.39
CA ASN A 172 17.54 -2.42 2.31
C ASN A 172 17.67 -1.74 3.69
N ASP A 173 16.61 -1.13 4.21
CA ASP A 173 16.61 -0.50 5.53
C ASP A 173 15.23 -0.58 6.21
N PRO A 174 15.07 -1.46 7.22
CA PRO A 174 13.79 -1.60 7.91
C PRO A 174 13.39 -0.36 8.72
N LYS A 175 14.32 0.53 9.10
CA LYS A 175 13.97 1.78 9.80
C LYS A 175 13.25 2.73 8.86
N TYR A 176 13.71 2.81 7.61
CA TYR A 176 13.07 3.65 6.59
C TYR A 176 11.68 3.10 6.29
N GLN A 177 11.57 1.79 6.07
CA GLN A 177 10.28 1.15 5.80
C GLN A 177 9.29 1.31 6.98
N TYR A 178 9.76 1.25 8.23
CA TYR A 178 8.91 1.55 9.40
C TYR A 178 8.35 2.98 9.34
N ARG A 179 9.21 3.97 9.10
CA ARG A 179 8.80 5.38 8.99
C ARG A 179 7.84 5.60 7.82
N TYR A 180 8.06 4.92 6.70
CA TYR A 180 7.18 4.91 5.55
C TYR A 180 5.78 4.38 5.90
N ILE A 181 5.69 3.22 6.56
CA ILE A 181 4.40 2.66 7.00
C ILE A 181 3.69 3.60 8.00
N GLN A 182 4.44 4.25 8.90
CA GLN A 182 3.89 5.24 9.83
C GLN A 182 3.36 6.48 9.10
N LEU A 183 4.07 6.96 8.08
CA LEU A 183 3.62 8.07 7.22
C LEU A 183 2.30 7.71 6.54
N LEU A 184 2.18 6.49 5.99
CA LEU A 184 0.93 6.01 5.40
C LEU A 184 -0.21 5.95 6.42
N ARG A 185 0.04 5.39 7.61
CA ARG A 185 -0.96 5.31 8.69
C ARG A 185 -1.44 6.68 9.14
N ALA A 186 -0.52 7.62 9.34
CA ALA A 186 -0.84 8.97 9.79
C ALA A 186 -1.66 9.78 8.76
N ASN A 187 -1.67 9.36 7.50
CA ASN A 187 -2.39 10.04 6.41
C ASN A 187 -3.43 9.13 5.74
N ALA A 188 -3.80 8.02 6.37
CA ALA A 188 -4.55 6.94 5.72
C ALA A 188 -5.91 7.40 5.16
N THR A 189 -6.60 8.30 5.85
CA THR A 189 -7.88 8.90 5.45
C THR A 189 -7.74 10.39 5.10
N GLY A 190 -6.50 10.87 4.92
CA GLY A 190 -6.19 12.27 4.71
C GLY A 190 -6.28 12.73 3.26
N ASN A 191 -5.73 13.91 3.00
CA ASN A 191 -5.70 14.50 1.68
C ASN A 191 -4.63 13.84 0.79
N PHE A 192 -5.04 13.34 -0.38
CA PHE A 192 -4.15 12.67 -1.32
C PHE A 192 -2.97 13.55 -1.77
N ARG A 193 -3.20 14.83 -2.10
CA ARG A 193 -2.13 15.76 -2.52
C ARG A 193 -1.08 15.92 -1.42
N GLU A 194 -1.50 16.07 -0.17
CA GLU A 194 -0.58 16.22 0.95
C GLU A 194 0.17 14.92 1.26
N LEU A 195 -0.49 13.76 1.13
CA LEU A 195 0.20 12.47 1.20
C LEU A 195 1.26 12.35 0.10
N THR A 196 0.91 12.64 -1.16
CA THR A 196 1.83 12.60 -2.30
C THR A 196 3.07 13.48 -2.07
N LYS A 197 2.90 14.71 -1.58
CA LYS A 197 4.03 15.59 -1.23
C LYS A 197 4.94 14.98 -0.16
N LYS A 198 4.38 14.35 0.87
CA LYS A 198 5.15 13.69 1.93
C LYS A 198 5.91 12.47 1.39
N ILE A 199 5.31 11.73 0.45
CA ILE A 199 5.95 10.58 -0.22
C ILE A 199 7.17 11.03 -1.04
N THR A 200 7.12 12.20 -1.68
CA THR A 200 8.23 12.74 -2.49
C THR A 200 9.54 12.88 -1.74
N VAL A 201 9.47 13.19 -0.44
CA VAL A 201 10.66 13.39 0.40
C VAL A 201 10.88 12.25 1.40
N ASP A 202 10.12 11.16 1.30
CA ASP A 202 10.27 10.01 2.18
C ASP A 202 11.56 9.22 1.86
N LEU A 203 12.25 8.76 2.91
CA LEU A 203 13.54 8.07 2.78
C LEU A 203 13.45 6.74 2.04
N THR A 204 12.33 6.02 2.19
CA THR A 204 12.09 4.75 1.48
C THR A 204 11.88 5.03 0.00
N MET A 205 11.03 5.99 -0.33
CA MET A 205 10.74 6.33 -1.73
C MET A 205 11.97 6.91 -2.45
N LEU A 206 12.68 7.84 -1.80
CA LEU A 206 13.92 8.42 -2.33
C LEU A 206 15.00 7.37 -2.61
N ARG A 207 15.11 6.33 -1.77
CA ARG A 207 16.05 5.24 -2.04
C ARG A 207 15.53 4.28 -3.11
N TYR A 208 14.23 3.97 -3.10
CA TYR A 208 13.64 3.01 -4.03
C TYR A 208 13.75 3.47 -5.49
N LEU A 209 13.48 4.76 -5.75
CA LEU A 209 13.52 5.33 -7.10
C LEU A 209 14.81 6.12 -7.39
N ASN A 210 15.87 5.87 -6.62
CA ASN A 210 17.19 6.49 -6.77
C ASN A 210 17.22 8.03 -6.67
N GLY A 211 16.20 8.65 -6.06
CA GLY A 211 16.19 10.08 -5.74
C GLY A 211 17.34 10.50 -4.82
N ASN A 212 17.86 9.58 -3.99
CA ASN A 212 19.07 9.81 -3.19
C ASN A 212 20.37 9.93 -4.01
N GLN A 213 20.33 9.65 -5.32
CA GLN A 213 21.44 9.83 -6.26
C GLN A 213 21.25 11.08 -7.13
N ASN A 214 20.13 11.80 -6.98
CA ASN A 214 19.85 13.02 -7.73
C ASN A 214 20.83 14.12 -7.31
N THR A 215 21.59 14.67 -8.25
CA THR A 215 22.52 15.78 -8.00
C THR A 215 22.38 16.83 -9.08
N LYS A 216 22.79 18.06 -8.78
CA LYS A 216 22.77 19.16 -9.76
C LYS A 216 23.47 18.83 -11.09
N ASN A 217 24.52 18.01 -11.05
CA ASN A 217 25.32 17.67 -12.24
C ASN A 217 24.86 16.38 -12.92
N ASN A 218 24.03 15.59 -12.26
CA ASN A 218 23.47 14.35 -12.79
C ASN A 218 22.02 14.22 -12.29
N PRO A 219 21.08 14.96 -12.90
CA PRO A 219 19.67 14.89 -12.54
C PRO A 219 19.12 13.47 -12.71
N ASN A 220 18.27 13.03 -11.78
CA ASN A 220 17.60 11.75 -11.87
C ASN A 220 16.08 11.94 -11.98
N GLU A 221 15.56 11.77 -13.18
CA GLU A 221 14.16 11.94 -13.54
C GLU A 221 13.25 10.78 -13.13
N ASN A 222 13.83 9.64 -12.71
CA ASN A 222 13.08 8.41 -12.48
C ASN A 222 11.92 8.63 -11.50
N TYR A 223 12.18 9.31 -10.38
CA TYR A 223 11.11 9.61 -9.42
C TYR A 223 10.00 10.50 -10.01
N ALA A 224 10.37 11.57 -10.71
CA ALA A 224 9.42 12.51 -11.30
C ALA A 224 8.51 11.83 -12.33
N ARG A 225 9.11 10.99 -13.19
CA ARG A 225 8.38 10.21 -14.19
C ARG A 225 7.41 9.22 -13.55
N GLU A 226 7.87 8.44 -12.58
CA GLU A 226 7.03 7.46 -11.86
C GLU A 226 5.91 8.14 -11.06
N LEU A 227 6.17 9.33 -10.51
CA LEU A 227 5.17 10.11 -9.80
C LEU A 227 4.01 10.51 -10.73
N LEU A 228 4.32 11.04 -11.91
CA LEU A 228 3.32 11.45 -12.90
C LEU A 228 2.61 10.23 -13.50
N GLU A 229 3.38 9.23 -13.91
CA GLU A 229 2.90 8.06 -14.62
C GLU A 229 2.15 7.04 -13.74
N LEU A 230 2.77 6.56 -12.66
CA LEU A 230 2.22 5.43 -11.91
C LEU A 230 1.38 5.86 -10.73
N PHE A 231 1.73 6.98 -10.09
CA PHE A 231 1.16 7.34 -8.80
C PHE A 231 0.08 8.42 -8.86
N THR A 232 0.01 9.23 -9.92
CA THR A 232 -0.92 10.37 -9.94
C THR A 232 -1.82 10.39 -11.17
N ILE A 233 -1.36 10.94 -12.28
CA ILE A 233 -2.21 11.34 -13.41
C ILE A 233 -2.22 10.31 -14.55
N GLY A 234 -1.31 9.33 -14.53
CA GLY A 234 -1.19 8.37 -15.64
C GLY A 234 -0.52 9.00 -16.86
N LYS A 235 -0.04 8.16 -17.77
CA LYS A 235 0.46 8.60 -19.08
C LYS A 235 -0.65 9.25 -19.93
N GLY A 236 -1.75 8.54 -20.14
CA GLY A 236 -2.64 8.81 -21.27
C GLY A 236 -2.01 8.38 -22.60
N PRO A 237 -2.66 8.64 -23.75
CA PRO A 237 -2.08 8.35 -25.05
C PRO A 237 -0.72 9.04 -25.26
N GLN A 238 0.14 8.40 -26.05
CA GLN A 238 1.42 9.00 -26.43
C GLN A 238 1.19 10.19 -27.37
N ALA A 239 1.79 11.34 -27.05
CA ALA A 239 1.70 12.58 -27.83
C ALA A 239 3.00 12.85 -28.61
N GLY A 240 4.13 12.30 -28.16
CA GLY A 240 5.43 12.41 -28.81
C GLY A 240 6.48 11.48 -28.18
N PRO A 241 7.75 11.55 -28.60
CA PRO A 241 8.85 10.89 -27.89
C PRO A 241 9.00 11.52 -26.49
N GLY A 242 8.78 10.74 -25.42
CA GLY A 242 8.81 11.23 -24.03
C GLY A 242 7.52 11.89 -23.55
N ASP A 243 6.71 12.44 -24.47
CA ASP A 243 5.49 13.17 -24.16
C ASP A 243 4.22 12.31 -24.21
N TYR A 244 3.33 12.55 -23.26
CA TYR A 244 2.00 11.97 -23.18
C TYR A 244 0.93 13.04 -23.01
N THR A 245 -0.34 12.70 -23.25
CA THR A 245 -1.43 13.68 -23.15
C THR A 245 -1.62 14.27 -21.75
N ASN A 246 -1.20 13.54 -20.70
CA ASN A 246 -1.38 13.98 -19.32
C ASN A 246 -0.13 14.70 -18.76
N TYR A 247 1.06 14.44 -19.31
CA TYR A 247 2.30 15.12 -18.94
C TYR A 247 3.34 15.07 -20.06
N THR A 248 4.22 16.06 -20.09
CA THR A 248 5.32 16.18 -21.04
C THR A 248 6.68 15.93 -20.39
N GLU A 249 7.72 15.79 -21.20
CA GLU A 249 9.09 15.72 -20.73
C GLU A 249 9.50 16.98 -19.95
N ASP A 250 9.02 18.15 -20.35
CA ASP A 250 9.26 19.41 -19.62
C ASP A 250 8.70 19.36 -18.19
N ASP A 251 7.55 18.70 -17.97
CA ASP A 251 6.99 18.50 -16.64
C ASP A 251 7.87 17.60 -15.77
N VAL A 252 8.54 16.60 -16.35
CA VAL A 252 9.48 15.71 -15.66
C VAL A 252 10.74 16.47 -15.27
N LEU A 253 11.25 17.31 -16.17
CA LEU A 253 12.46 18.12 -15.96
C LEU A 253 12.28 19.26 -14.94
N ALA A 254 11.03 19.63 -14.64
CA ALA A 254 10.72 20.70 -13.68
C ALA A 254 10.80 20.26 -12.20
N PHE A 255 11.03 18.97 -11.91
CA PHE A 255 11.07 18.40 -10.56
C PHE A 255 12.43 18.53 -9.84
#